data_AF-A0A7V3UGI4-F1
#
_entry.id   AF-A0A7V3UGI4-F1
#
_cell.length_a   1.000
_cell.length_b   1.000
_cell.length_c   1.000
_cell.angle_alpha   90.00
_cell.angle_beta   90.00
_cell.angle_gamma   90.00
#
_symmetry.space_group_name_H-M   'P 1'
#
loop_
_entity.id
_entity.type
_entity.pdbx_description
1 polymer ?
#
loop_
_entity_poly.entity_id
_entity_poly.type
_entity_poly.pdbx_seq_one_letter_code
_entity_poly.pdbx_strand_id
1 'polypeptide(L)'
;MSIQRALEMAAIPSVLITTDKEQSYMGRPSRTLHPKGFKIGHSVGKPGQKELHKKVIKDALNLLIHPIEPGKILEREYPEYFEGTADKRE
;
A
#
# COMPACT_ATOMS: atom_id res chain seq x y z
N MET A 1 6.15 0.00 19.54
CA MET A 1 6.84 -0.88 18.56
C MET A 1 5.83 -1.25 17.49
N SER A 2 6.13 -1.10 16.20
CA SER A 2 5.19 -1.49 15.12
C SER A 2 5.21 -3.00 14.89
N ILE A 3 4.09 -3.58 14.44
CA ILE A 3 4.01 -5.02 14.07
C ILE A 3 5.03 -5.36 12.99
N GLN A 4 5.20 -4.49 11.99
CA GLN A 4 6.19 -4.65 10.94
C GLN A 4 7.61 -4.79 11.50
N ARG A 5 7.98 -3.97 12.49
CA ARG A 5 9.30 -4.06 13.13
C ARG A 5 9.48 -5.39 13.87
N ALA A 6 8.45 -5.89 14.55
CA ALA A 6 8.49 -7.18 15.23
C ALA A 6 8.69 -8.34 14.25
N LEU A 7 7.99 -8.33 13.10
CA LEU A 7 8.17 -9.33 12.04
C LEU A 7 9.61 -9.34 11.51
N GLU A 8 10.18 -8.16 11.24
CA GLU A 8 11.54 -8.05 10.70
C GLU A 8 12.62 -8.51 11.68
N MET A 9 12.43 -8.25 12.97
CA MET A 9 13.32 -8.78 14.01
C MET A 9 13.25 -10.31 14.12
N ALA A 10 12.13 -10.91 13.73
CA ALA A 10 11.96 -12.36 13.58
C ALA A 10 12.44 -12.89 12.22
N ALA A 11 13.18 -12.09 11.44
CA ALA A 11 13.65 -12.40 10.10
C ALA A 11 12.52 -12.66 9.07
N ILE A 12 11.32 -12.13 9.31
CA ILE A 12 10.19 -12.22 8.38
C ILE A 12 10.14 -10.92 7.55
N PRO A 13 10.41 -10.97 6.24
CA PRO A 13 10.32 -9.80 5.38
C PRO A 13 8.86 -9.36 5.25
N SER A 14 8.61 -8.05 5.30
CA SER A 14 7.24 -7.51 5.27
C SER A 14 7.19 -6.13 4.61
N VAL A 15 6.02 -5.84 4.04
CA VAL A 15 5.69 -4.56 3.41
C VAL A 15 4.34 -4.08 3.93
N LEU A 16 4.21 -2.77 4.14
CA LEU A 16 2.97 -2.11 4.50
C LEU A 16 2.35 -1.45 3.27
N ILE A 17 1.05 -1.65 3.04
CA ILE A 17 0.26 -0.86 2.10
C ILE A 17 -0.66 0.02 2.93
N THR A 18 -0.60 1.34 2.74
CA THR A 18 -1.36 2.28 3.57
C THR A 18 -2.13 3.32 2.75
N THR A 19 -3.35 3.63 3.18
CA THR A 19 -4.14 4.78 2.70
C THR A 19 -3.98 6.00 3.60
N ASP A 20 -3.40 5.84 4.79
CA ASP A 20 -3.11 6.93 5.74
C ASP A 20 -1.61 7.03 5.96
N LYS A 21 -0.98 7.91 5.17
CA LYS A 21 0.47 8.13 5.18
C LYS A 21 0.93 8.72 6.52
N GLU A 22 0.20 9.68 7.07
CA GLU A 22 0.60 10.43 8.26
C GLU A 22 0.63 9.52 9.49
N GLN A 23 -0.46 8.77 9.69
CA GLN A 23 -0.53 7.82 10.79
C GLN A 23 0.54 6.73 10.66
N SER A 24 0.77 6.24 9.43
CA SER A 24 1.76 5.19 9.19
C SER A 24 3.19 5.67 9.40
N TYR A 25 3.49 6.92 9.06
CA TYR A 25 4.83 7.50 9.23
C TYR A 25 5.29 7.51 10.69
N MET A 26 4.36 7.72 11.64
CA MET A 26 4.66 7.66 13.08
C MET A 26 5.23 6.30 13.52
N GLY A 27 4.86 5.22 12.82
CA GLY A 27 5.38 3.87 13.06
C GLY A 27 6.79 3.63 12.50
N ARG A 28 7.36 4.61 11.77
CA ARG A 28 8.63 4.53 11.03
C ARG A 28 8.81 3.19 10.30
N PRO A 29 7.85 2.81 9.44
CA PRO A 29 7.90 1.54 8.75
C PRO A 29 9.12 1.48 7.83
N SER A 30 9.70 0.28 7.72
CA SER A 30 10.88 0.00 6.91
C SER A 30 10.59 0.04 5.42
N ARG A 31 9.45 -0.53 5.00
CA ARG A 31 8.99 -0.64 3.62
C ARG A 31 7.50 -0.34 3.56
N THR A 32 7.13 0.72 2.86
CA THR A 32 5.72 1.13 2.76
C THR A 32 5.39 1.63 1.37
N LEU A 33 4.27 1.15 0.84
CA LEU A 33 3.62 1.65 -0.35
C LEU A 33 2.40 2.47 0.05
N HIS A 34 2.29 3.68 -0.46
CA HIS A 34 1.10 4.51 -0.36
C HIS A 34 0.49 4.71 -1.76
N PRO A 35 -0.64 4.05 -2.06
CA PRO A 35 -1.42 4.31 -3.28
C PRO A 35 -2.08 5.68 -3.18
N LYS A 36 -1.51 6.65 -3.87
CA LYS A 36 -1.92 8.05 -3.78
C LYS A 36 -3.34 8.24 -4.33
N GLY A 37 -4.17 8.92 -3.56
CA GLY A 37 -5.57 9.21 -3.91
C GLY A 37 -6.57 8.09 -3.58
N PHE A 38 -6.12 6.97 -3.01
CA PHE A 38 -7.04 5.92 -2.56
C PHE A 38 -7.80 6.36 -1.31
N LYS A 39 -9.09 6.01 -1.23
CA LYS A 39 -9.91 6.28 -0.05
C LYS A 39 -9.57 5.28 1.06
N ILE A 40 -9.77 5.67 2.31
CA ILE A 40 -9.70 4.76 3.45
C ILE A 40 -10.62 3.56 3.18
N GLY A 41 -10.11 2.34 3.39
CA GLY A 41 -10.79 1.09 3.07
C GLY A 41 -10.59 0.57 1.64
N HIS A 42 -9.96 1.34 0.75
CA HIS A 42 -9.65 0.93 -0.62
C HIS A 42 -8.16 0.69 -0.85
N SER A 43 -7.42 0.14 0.12
CA SER A 43 -5.94 0.06 0.09
C SER A 43 -5.34 -0.60 -1.16
N VAL A 44 -6.11 -1.38 -1.92
CA VAL A 44 -5.68 -2.02 -3.18
C VAL A 44 -6.56 -1.68 -4.38
N GLY A 45 -7.54 -0.77 -4.21
CA GLY A 45 -8.52 -0.39 -5.23
C GLY A 45 -9.97 -0.51 -4.72
N LYS A 46 -10.95 -0.13 -5.56
CA LYS A 46 -12.39 -0.30 -5.29
C LYS A 46 -12.79 -1.78 -5.39
N PRO A 47 -13.93 -2.19 -4.79
CA PRO A 47 -14.51 -3.50 -5.04
C PRO A 47 -14.66 -3.77 -6.55
N GLY A 48 -14.35 -5.00 -6.97
CA GLY A 48 -14.45 -5.41 -8.38
C GLY A 48 -13.25 -5.06 -9.27
N GLN A 49 -12.33 -4.19 -8.84
CA GLN A 49 -11.14 -3.81 -9.62
C GLN A 49 -9.99 -4.86 -9.50
N LYS A 50 -10.28 -6.11 -9.86
CA LYS A 50 -9.37 -7.27 -9.69
C LYS A 50 -7.95 -7.04 -10.23
N GLU A 51 -7.83 -6.43 -11.41
CA GLU A 51 -6.52 -6.21 -12.03
C GLU A 51 -5.73 -5.10 -11.31
N LEU A 52 -6.42 -4.05 -10.82
CA LEU A 52 -5.80 -3.05 -9.97
C LEU A 52 -5.32 -3.66 -8.64
N HIS A 53 -6.14 -4.52 -8.02
CA HIS A 53 -5.76 -5.20 -6.77
C HIS A 53 -4.46 -5.98 -6.94
N LYS A 54 -4.36 -6.77 -8.02
CA LYS A 54 -3.14 -7.50 -8.34
C LYS A 54 -1.95 -6.57 -8.59
N LYS A 55 -2.17 -5.47 -9.33
CA LYS A 55 -1.12 -4.50 -9.64
C LYS A 55 -0.53 -3.90 -8.37
N VAL A 56 -1.38 -3.39 -7.47
CA VAL A 56 -0.95 -2.78 -6.19
C VAL A 56 -0.21 -3.80 -5.32
N ILE A 57 -0.71 -5.04 -5.20
CA ILE A 57 -0.07 -6.09 -4.40
C ILE A 57 1.30 -6.46 -4.98
N LYS A 58 1.40 -6.64 -6.30
CA LYS A 58 2.70 -6.94 -6.96
C LYS A 58 3.70 -5.82 -6.74
N ASP A 59 3.26 -4.57 -6.89
CA ASP A 59 4.08 -3.40 -6.66
C ASP A 59 4.58 -3.31 -5.22
N ALA A 60 3.74 -3.67 -4.24
CA ALA A 60 4.14 -3.77 -2.84
C ALA A 60 5.13 -4.91 -2.61
N LEU A 61 4.90 -6.10 -3.17
CA LEU A 61 5.81 -7.24 -3.02
C LEU A 61 7.18 -6.99 -3.66
N ASN A 62 7.25 -6.23 -4.75
CA ASN A 62 8.51 -5.80 -5.34
C ASN A 62 9.37 -4.98 -4.37
N LEU A 63 8.77 -4.32 -3.37
CA LEU A 63 9.53 -3.62 -2.33
C LEU A 63 10.33 -4.55 -1.42
N LEU A 64 10.05 -5.85 -1.41
CA LEU A 64 10.82 -6.81 -0.62
C LEU A 64 12.20 -7.07 -1.22
N ILE A 65 12.35 -6.91 -2.54
CA ILE A 65 13.58 -7.20 -3.29
C ILE A 65 14.36 -5.94 -3.69
N HIS A 66 13.80 -4.75 -3.46
CA HIS A 66 14.45 -3.47 -3.76
C HIS A 66 14.91 -2.75 -2.48
N PRO A 67 16.09 -2.10 -2.49
CA PRO A 67 16.53 -1.31 -1.36
C PRO A 67 15.61 -0.10 -1.18
N ILE A 68 14.99 0.01 -0.01
CA ILE A 68 14.28 1.21 0.43
C ILE A 68 15.03 1.78 1.62
N GLU A 69 15.27 3.09 1.59
CA GLU A 69 15.78 3.84 2.73
C GLU A 69 14.76 3.75 3.89
N PRO A 70 15.20 3.38 5.11
CA PRO A 70 14.31 3.29 6.26
C PRO A 70 13.50 4.58 6.47
N GLY A 71 12.19 4.45 6.69
CA GLY A 71 11.30 5.59 6.90
C GLY A 71 10.81 6.27 5.62
N LYS A 72 11.24 5.80 4.44
CA LYS A 72 10.72 6.28 3.15
C LYS A 72 9.40 5.57 2.81
N ILE A 73 8.36 6.35 2.60
CA ILE A 73 7.08 5.88 2.06
C ILE A 73 7.12 6.06 0.56
N LEU A 74 7.02 4.97 -0.20
CA LEU A 74 6.92 5.03 -1.65
C LEU A 74 5.48 5.39 -2.02
N GLU A 75 5.30 6.57 -2.61
CA GLU A 75 4.02 6.97 -3.17
C GLU A 75 3.91 6.52 -4.61
N ARG A 76 2.75 5.98 -4.98
CA ARG A 76 2.48 5.55 -6.35
C ARG A 76 1.07 5.92 -6.76
N GLU A 77 0.93 6.41 -7.99
CA GLU A 77 -0.35 6.75 -8.59
C GLU A 77 -0.88 5.57 -9.40
N TYR A 78 -2.19 5.36 -9.32
CA TYR A 78 -2.90 4.34 -10.11
C TYR A 78 -4.11 4.99 -10.78
N PRO A 79 -3.97 5.49 -12.02
CA PRO A 79 -5.05 6.13 -12.76
C PRO A 79 -6.33 5.27 -12.82
N GLU A 80 -6.18 3.95 -12.92
CA GLU A 80 -7.27 2.98 -13.01
C GLU A 80 -8.21 3.00 -11.79
N TYR A 81 -7.77 3.57 -10.66
CA TYR A 81 -8.61 3.74 -9.48
C TYR A 81 -9.77 4.72 -9.70
N PHE A 82 -9.54 5.74 -10.53
CA PHE A 82 -10.53 6.77 -10.83
C PHE A 82 -11.47 6.33 -11.96
N GLU A 83 -11.03 5.40 -12.79
CA GLU A 83 -11.82 4.78 -13.86
C GLU A 83 -12.84 3.80 -13.26
N GLY A 84 -14.14 4.13 -13.38
CA GLY A 84 -15.23 3.26 -12.90
C GLY A 84 -16.27 3.93 -11.99
N THR A 85 -16.42 5.25 -12.02
CA THR A 85 -17.64 5.90 -11.46
C THR A 85 -18.84 5.66 -12.38
N ALA A 86 -19.37 4.44 -12.32
CA ALA A 86 -20.74 4.14 -12.69
C ALA A 86 -21.26 3.11 -11.68
N ASP A 87 -21.31 3.50 -10.40
CA ASP A 87 -22.11 2.78 -9.41
C ASP A 87 -23.58 3.10 -9.72
N LYS A 88 -24.13 2.41 -10.73
CA LYS A 88 -25.57 2.33 -10.96
C LYS A 88 -26.13 1.44 -9.85
N ARG A 89 -26.54 2.06 -8.75
CA ARG A 89 -27.48 1.46 -7.80
C ARG A 89 -28.78 2.24 -7.92
N GLU A 90 -29.68 1.72 -8.76
CA GLU A 90 -31.13 1.92 -8.64
C GLU A 90 -31.65 1.18 -7.41
#